data_AF-A0AAE9H5T7-F1
#
_entry.id   AF-A0AAE9H5T7-F1
#
_cell.length_a   1.000
_cell.length_b   1.000
_cell.length_c   1.000
_cell.angle_alpha   90.00
_cell.angle_beta   90.00
_cell.angle_gamma   90.00
#
_symmetry.space_group_name_H-M   'P 1'
#
loop_
_entity.id
_entity.type
_entity.pdbx_description
1 polymer ?
#
loop_
_entity_poly.entity_id
_entity_poly.type
_entity_poly.pdbx_seq_one_letter_code
_entity_poly.pdbx_strand_id
1 'polypeptide(L)'
;MAAVNFYSGFEYKWGQTGGVIDLQDDQYKLGWAFIGSTPPSVEQFNKLQQLNDEKFAWLWGQFKSAASARKVTLGANDLLGLNKLLTAATPDASVTVKGMTAYASDAEAAARTIKTKALTPYGLGLNLQSSARDTTAGKILTVGAFGLGRAGADTTTDAWPAENLSTLEVGAGMYYVPNAQGAASNLPAGVTNQGVVFHRQSGSGGGQLYASFDGELAWRGRRSGEYTAWNRALAVGDYGLGAGTVNPANGRDSVNPFGWYYQNRTTTWGGGSFFLDMPYGTSLNAGLRLSTDPYTDNFYLNGGVSGKKEYRAACKIWHDKNFDPDSKADKSASIPTFATAPKTNEGPVIYAIDRQQLLQWQTIGSFTGYASLNVGRFVWGTSRDARADEVDAIGQVVAPTNTRFVALVAWAEANGHVVAPGDWKKGAFVFSRVSAGSFRLPDLRDQFIRATGTDADTANARTVRK
;
A
#
# COMPACT_ATOMS: atom_id res chain seq x y z
N MET A 1 -101.39 -13.85 -56.03
CA MET A 1 -100.33 -14.84 -55.80
C MET A 1 -99.58 -14.44 -54.54
N ALA A 2 -99.33 -15.36 -53.62
CA ALA A 2 -98.47 -15.08 -52.46
C ALA A 2 -97.04 -14.84 -52.96
N ALA A 3 -96.41 -13.74 -52.52
CA ALA A 3 -95.02 -13.48 -52.88
C ALA A 3 -94.10 -14.49 -52.17
N VAL A 4 -93.08 -14.99 -52.86
CA VAL A 4 -92.01 -15.76 -52.23
C VAL A 4 -91.28 -14.82 -51.28
N ASN A 5 -91.38 -15.07 -49.98
CA ASN A 5 -90.66 -14.32 -48.96
C ASN A 5 -89.41 -15.09 -48.51
N PHE A 6 -88.41 -14.36 -47.99
CA PHE A 6 -87.09 -14.88 -47.62
C PHE A 6 -87.14 -16.17 -46.80
N TYR A 7 -88.09 -16.31 -45.87
CA TYR A 7 -88.16 -17.48 -44.99
C TYR A 7 -88.88 -18.67 -45.59
N SER A 8 -90.01 -18.41 -46.23
CA SER A 8 -90.80 -19.44 -46.89
C SER A 8 -90.04 -20.03 -48.09
N GLY A 9 -89.18 -19.22 -48.74
CA GLY A 9 -88.35 -19.65 -49.86
C GLY A 9 -87.33 -20.74 -49.51
N PHE A 10 -86.88 -20.83 -48.25
CA PHE A 10 -86.03 -21.93 -47.79
C PHE A 10 -86.78 -23.26 -47.62
N GLU A 11 -88.11 -23.26 -47.61
CA GLU A 11 -88.92 -24.45 -47.35
C GLU A 11 -89.56 -25.03 -48.62
N TYR A 12 -89.39 -24.37 -49.77
CA TYR A 12 -89.92 -24.80 -51.06
C TYR A 12 -88.78 -24.97 -52.06
N LYS A 13 -89.03 -25.76 -53.11
CA LYS A 13 -88.05 -26.00 -54.18
C LYS A 13 -88.42 -25.22 -55.43
N TRP A 14 -87.44 -24.66 -56.13
CA TRP A 14 -87.62 -24.01 -57.42
C TRP A 14 -88.26 -24.97 -58.43
N GLY A 15 -89.29 -24.52 -59.15
CA GLY A 15 -89.99 -25.34 -60.12
C GLY A 15 -90.55 -26.65 -59.51
N GLN A 16 -91.02 -26.63 -58.26
CA GLN A 16 -91.51 -27.80 -57.51
C GLN A 16 -92.53 -28.67 -58.26
N THR A 17 -93.28 -28.06 -59.20
CA THR A 17 -94.29 -28.73 -60.04
C THR A 17 -93.83 -28.93 -61.50
N GLY A 18 -92.62 -28.51 -61.84
CA GLY A 18 -92.02 -28.66 -63.16
C GLY A 18 -91.30 -29.99 -63.33
N GLY A 19 -91.07 -30.40 -64.58
CA GLY A 19 -90.27 -31.59 -64.89
C GLY A 19 -88.85 -31.48 -64.36
N VAL A 20 -88.26 -32.61 -63.99
CA VAL A 20 -86.87 -32.74 -63.53
C VAL A 20 -86.23 -33.98 -64.16
N ILE A 21 -84.92 -33.94 -64.35
CA ILE A 21 -84.11 -35.14 -64.62
C ILE A 21 -83.17 -35.38 -63.44
N ASP A 22 -82.79 -36.63 -63.19
CA ASP A 22 -81.80 -36.93 -62.17
C ASP A 22 -80.38 -36.65 -62.68
N LEU A 23 -79.67 -35.77 -61.96
CA LEU A 23 -78.25 -35.48 -62.17
C LEU A 23 -77.40 -36.56 -61.50
N GLN A 24 -76.60 -37.27 -62.28
CA GLN A 24 -75.60 -38.20 -61.76
C GLN A 24 -74.36 -37.46 -61.24
N ASP A 25 -73.54 -38.12 -60.43
CA ASP A 25 -72.37 -37.50 -59.76
C ASP A 25 -71.32 -36.98 -60.75
N ASP A 26 -71.04 -37.73 -61.81
CA ASP A 26 -70.15 -37.33 -62.90
C ASP A 26 -70.69 -36.11 -63.67
N GLN A 27 -71.99 -36.11 -63.95
CA GLN A 27 -72.71 -35.01 -64.61
C GLN A 27 -72.72 -33.72 -63.76
N TYR A 28 -72.97 -33.84 -62.46
CA TYR A 28 -72.93 -32.71 -61.53
C TYR A 28 -71.54 -32.09 -61.43
N LYS A 29 -70.48 -32.92 -61.40
CA LYS A 29 -69.08 -32.46 -61.34
C LYS A 29 -68.61 -31.74 -62.60
N LEU A 30 -69.18 -32.07 -63.77
CA LEU A 30 -68.90 -31.38 -65.03
C LEU A 30 -69.48 -29.95 -65.07
N GLY A 31 -70.44 -29.63 -64.19
CA GLY A 31 -71.01 -28.29 -64.05
C GLY A 31 -71.58 -27.74 -65.36
N TRP A 32 -71.18 -26.53 -65.74
CA TRP A 32 -71.63 -25.88 -66.98
C TRP A 32 -71.37 -26.71 -68.25
N ALA A 33 -70.36 -27.59 -68.26
CA ALA A 33 -70.06 -28.45 -69.41
C ALA A 33 -71.14 -29.53 -69.63
N PHE A 34 -71.86 -29.95 -68.59
CA PHE A 34 -72.99 -30.87 -68.69
C PHE A 34 -74.31 -30.14 -68.97
N ILE A 35 -74.47 -28.95 -68.38
CA ILE A 35 -75.69 -28.13 -68.47
C ILE A 35 -75.80 -27.43 -69.84
N GLY A 36 -74.66 -27.14 -70.50
CA GLY A 36 -74.59 -26.60 -71.86
C GLY A 36 -74.73 -25.07 -71.95
N SER A 37 -74.35 -24.49 -73.10
CA SER A 37 -74.25 -23.04 -73.33
C SER A 37 -75.36 -22.42 -74.20
N THR A 38 -76.48 -23.13 -74.45
CA THR A 38 -77.63 -22.59 -75.21
C THR A 38 -78.91 -23.32 -74.82
N PRO A 39 -79.93 -22.58 -74.37
CA PRO A 39 -80.36 -22.59 -72.96
C PRO A 39 -80.51 -24.01 -72.40
N PRO A 40 -80.07 -24.25 -71.15
CA PRO A 40 -80.20 -25.57 -70.51
C PRO A 40 -81.64 -26.06 -70.53
N SER A 41 -81.85 -27.38 -70.59
CA SER A 41 -83.20 -27.91 -70.52
C SER A 41 -83.87 -27.45 -69.23
N VAL A 42 -85.17 -27.15 -69.30
CA VAL A 42 -85.94 -26.68 -68.13
C VAL A 42 -85.81 -27.67 -66.98
N GLU A 43 -85.76 -28.96 -67.30
CA GLU A 43 -85.62 -30.05 -66.35
C GLU A 43 -84.23 -30.13 -65.69
N GLN A 44 -83.15 -29.90 -66.45
CA GLN A 44 -81.78 -29.81 -65.93
C GLN A 44 -81.62 -28.63 -64.97
N PHE A 45 -82.11 -27.47 -65.39
CA PHE A 45 -82.01 -26.25 -64.60
C PHE A 45 -82.87 -26.33 -63.33
N ASN A 46 -84.10 -26.88 -63.44
CA ASN A 46 -84.94 -27.15 -62.29
C ASN A 46 -84.23 -28.08 -61.31
N LYS A 47 -83.68 -29.21 -61.75
CA LYS A 47 -82.99 -30.13 -60.82
C LYS A 47 -81.82 -29.48 -60.10
N LEU A 48 -80.98 -28.69 -60.79
CA LEU A 48 -79.85 -28.00 -60.15
C LEU A 48 -80.34 -27.04 -59.06
N GLN A 49 -81.36 -26.23 -59.34
CA GLN A 49 -81.90 -25.30 -58.35
C GLN A 49 -82.59 -26.03 -57.20
N GLN A 50 -83.35 -27.09 -57.48
CA GLN A 50 -83.95 -27.92 -56.45
C GLN A 50 -82.90 -28.56 -55.53
N LEU A 51 -81.76 -29.01 -56.07
CA LEU A 51 -80.65 -29.53 -55.24
C LEU A 51 -80.04 -28.45 -54.32
N ASN A 52 -79.95 -27.20 -54.79
CA ASN A 52 -79.51 -26.08 -53.95
C ASN A 52 -80.56 -25.79 -52.87
N ASP A 53 -81.83 -25.74 -53.24
CA ASP A 53 -82.94 -25.51 -52.30
C ASP A 53 -83.05 -26.62 -51.27
N GLU A 54 -82.81 -27.88 -51.64
CA GLU A 54 -82.76 -29.00 -50.69
C GLU A 54 -81.63 -28.85 -49.66
N LYS A 55 -80.43 -28.43 -50.10
CA LYS A 55 -79.30 -28.14 -49.20
C LYS A 55 -79.63 -26.97 -48.29
N PHE A 56 -80.22 -25.90 -48.83
CA PHE A 56 -80.61 -24.73 -48.07
C PHE A 56 -81.74 -25.05 -47.08
N ALA A 57 -82.74 -25.83 -47.48
CA ALA A 57 -83.83 -26.30 -46.63
C ALA A 57 -83.30 -27.18 -45.49
N TRP A 58 -82.35 -28.07 -45.76
CA TRP A 58 -81.73 -28.88 -44.74
C TRP A 58 -80.98 -28.02 -43.71
N LEU A 59 -80.11 -27.12 -44.16
CA LEU A 59 -79.38 -26.19 -43.29
C LEU A 59 -80.33 -25.29 -42.48
N TRP A 60 -81.34 -24.72 -43.14
CA TRP A 60 -82.35 -23.89 -42.50
C TRP A 60 -83.16 -24.68 -41.47
N GLY A 61 -83.50 -25.93 -41.76
CA GLY A 61 -84.14 -26.85 -40.83
C GLY A 61 -83.30 -27.08 -39.56
N GLN A 62 -81.97 -27.22 -39.70
CA GLN A 62 -81.06 -27.31 -38.55
C GLN A 62 -81.11 -26.03 -37.70
N PHE A 63 -81.02 -24.85 -38.33
CA PHE A 63 -81.10 -23.56 -37.63
C PHE A 63 -82.44 -23.36 -36.92
N LYS A 64 -83.56 -23.65 -37.60
CA LYS A 64 -84.91 -23.51 -37.06
C LYS A 64 -85.14 -24.46 -35.88
N SER A 65 -84.66 -25.69 -35.97
CA SER A 65 -84.74 -26.68 -34.89
C SER A 65 -83.92 -26.24 -33.68
N ALA A 66 -82.68 -25.78 -33.92
CA ALA A 66 -81.80 -25.28 -32.87
C ALA A 66 -82.34 -24.02 -32.19
N ALA A 67 -82.94 -23.11 -32.96
CA ALA A 67 -83.58 -21.89 -32.49
C ALA A 67 -84.85 -22.19 -31.68
N SER A 68 -85.69 -23.12 -32.14
CA SER A 68 -86.91 -23.54 -31.43
C SER A 68 -86.58 -24.20 -30.10
N ALA A 69 -85.60 -25.10 -30.07
CA ALA A 69 -85.14 -25.75 -28.84
C ALA A 69 -84.64 -24.73 -27.79
N ARG A 70 -84.10 -23.59 -28.24
CA ARG A 70 -83.52 -22.54 -27.39
C ARG A 70 -84.41 -21.32 -27.23
N LYS A 71 -85.65 -21.37 -27.73
CA LYS A 71 -86.62 -20.26 -27.69
C LYS A 71 -86.07 -18.94 -28.27
N VAL A 72 -85.24 -19.03 -29.30
CA VAL A 72 -84.69 -17.88 -30.05
C VAL A 72 -85.50 -17.68 -31.33
N THR A 73 -85.89 -16.44 -31.63
CA THR A 73 -86.53 -16.08 -32.90
C THR A 73 -85.48 -15.57 -33.88
N LEU A 74 -85.48 -16.06 -35.13
CA LEU A 74 -84.53 -15.64 -36.16
C LEU A 74 -85.20 -14.66 -37.14
N GLY A 75 -84.70 -13.43 -37.21
CA GLY A 75 -85.07 -12.35 -38.16
C GLY A 75 -84.27 -12.41 -39.49
N ALA A 76 -84.85 -12.00 -40.63
CA ALA A 76 -84.20 -12.09 -41.95
C ALA A 76 -83.00 -11.15 -42.06
N ASN A 77 -83.05 -10.05 -41.29
CA ASN A 77 -81.98 -9.07 -41.13
C ASN A 77 -81.45 -9.03 -39.69
N ASP A 78 -81.77 -10.04 -38.88
CA ASP A 78 -81.45 -10.05 -37.46
C ASP A 78 -80.18 -10.86 -37.18
N LEU A 79 -79.02 -10.24 -37.45
CA LEU A 79 -77.72 -10.76 -37.06
C LEU A 79 -77.65 -11.00 -35.54
N LEU A 80 -78.42 -10.23 -34.75
CA LEU A 80 -78.54 -10.36 -33.31
C LEU A 80 -79.20 -11.70 -32.93
N GLY A 81 -80.19 -12.15 -33.69
CA GLY A 81 -80.86 -13.44 -33.52
C GLY A 81 -79.94 -14.63 -33.78
N LEU A 82 -79.12 -14.57 -34.83
CA LEU A 82 -78.11 -15.60 -35.11
C LEU A 82 -77.01 -15.63 -34.04
N ASN A 83 -76.52 -14.47 -33.62
CA ASN A 83 -75.55 -14.37 -32.53
C ASN A 83 -76.13 -14.92 -31.22
N LYS A 84 -77.39 -14.60 -30.86
CA LYS A 84 -78.07 -15.17 -29.70
C LYS A 84 -78.18 -16.70 -29.79
N LEU A 85 -78.46 -17.25 -30.97
CA LEU A 85 -78.50 -18.70 -31.18
C LEU A 85 -77.13 -19.34 -30.99
N LEU A 86 -76.08 -18.76 -31.56
CA LEU A 86 -74.70 -19.26 -31.42
C LEU A 86 -74.25 -19.17 -29.95
N THR A 87 -74.48 -18.04 -29.28
CA THR A 87 -74.19 -17.87 -27.85
C THR A 87 -75.00 -18.84 -26.98
N ALA A 88 -76.25 -19.14 -27.32
CA ALA A 88 -77.07 -20.13 -26.58
C ALA A 88 -76.76 -21.59 -26.93
N ALA A 89 -76.15 -21.86 -28.08
CA ALA A 89 -75.66 -23.19 -28.48
C ALA A 89 -74.33 -23.53 -27.81
N THR A 90 -73.53 -22.51 -27.53
CA THR A 90 -72.31 -22.58 -26.73
C THR A 90 -72.40 -21.59 -25.58
N PRO A 91 -73.24 -21.85 -24.55
CA PRO A 91 -73.29 -20.99 -23.37
C PRO A 91 -71.92 -20.86 -22.69
N ASP A 92 -71.01 -21.80 -23.01
CA ASP A 92 -69.60 -21.86 -22.63
C ASP A 92 -68.65 -21.91 -23.85
N ALA A 93 -68.91 -21.17 -24.94
CA ALA A 93 -67.82 -20.68 -25.80
C ALA A 93 -66.97 -19.68 -24.99
N SER A 94 -66.37 -20.21 -23.92
CA SER A 94 -65.43 -19.54 -23.05
C SER A 94 -64.29 -19.05 -23.92
N VAL A 95 -63.80 -17.82 -23.80
CA VAL A 95 -62.74 -17.41 -22.85
C VAL A 95 -61.63 -18.43 -22.53
N THR A 96 -61.65 -19.64 -23.10
CA THR A 96 -60.60 -20.65 -23.00
C THR A 96 -60.46 -21.39 -24.32
N VAL A 97 -59.61 -20.86 -25.20
CA VAL A 97 -58.87 -21.72 -26.12
C VAL A 97 -57.93 -22.55 -25.24
N LYS A 98 -57.97 -23.88 -25.35
CA LYS A 98 -57.10 -24.80 -24.61
C LYS A 98 -55.62 -24.38 -24.81
N GLY A 99 -55.01 -23.76 -23.79
CA GLY A 99 -53.63 -23.26 -23.82
C GLY A 99 -53.45 -21.74 -23.65
N MET A 100 -54.51 -20.91 -23.59
CA MET A 100 -54.41 -19.47 -23.35
C MET A 100 -55.05 -19.05 -22.01
N THR A 101 -54.29 -18.37 -21.16
CA THR A 101 -54.74 -17.83 -19.87
C THR A 101 -55.41 -16.46 -20.06
N ALA A 102 -56.59 -16.25 -19.48
CA ALA A 102 -57.34 -14.98 -19.58
C ALA A 102 -56.68 -13.81 -18.82
N TYR A 103 -56.84 -12.57 -19.31
CA TYR A 103 -56.43 -11.33 -18.63
C TYR A 103 -57.40 -10.94 -17.50
N ALA A 104 -56.90 -10.28 -16.45
CA ALA A 104 -57.75 -9.68 -15.40
C ALA A 104 -58.40 -8.37 -15.90
N SER A 105 -59.63 -8.10 -15.47
CA SER A 105 -60.27 -6.78 -15.68
C SER A 105 -59.69 -5.71 -14.76
N ASP A 106 -59.88 -4.44 -15.09
CA ASP A 106 -59.36 -3.30 -14.31
C ASP A 106 -59.84 -3.32 -12.84
N ALA A 107 -61.09 -3.72 -12.60
CA ALA A 107 -61.64 -3.85 -11.25
C ALA A 107 -60.98 -5.00 -10.45
N GLU A 108 -60.76 -6.16 -11.10
CA GLU A 108 -60.08 -7.30 -10.48
C GLU A 108 -58.59 -7.01 -10.22
N ALA A 109 -57.95 -6.25 -11.12
CA ALA A 109 -56.60 -5.76 -10.99
C ALA A 109 -56.46 -4.79 -9.80
N ALA A 110 -57.40 -3.85 -9.65
CA ALA A 110 -57.44 -2.92 -8.52
C ALA A 110 -57.73 -3.62 -7.19
N ALA A 111 -58.64 -4.60 -7.17
CA ALA A 111 -59.05 -5.31 -5.97
C ALA A 111 -58.00 -6.31 -5.44
N ARG A 112 -57.04 -6.75 -6.28
CA ARG A 112 -55.98 -7.70 -5.91
C ARG A 112 -56.50 -9.02 -5.31
N THR A 113 -57.54 -9.62 -5.88
CA THR A 113 -58.18 -10.84 -5.31
C THR A 113 -58.01 -12.10 -6.14
N ILE A 114 -57.51 -12.03 -7.39
CA ILE A 114 -57.54 -13.16 -8.33
C ILE A 114 -56.16 -13.80 -8.57
N LYS A 115 -56.11 -15.14 -8.47
CA LYS A 115 -54.88 -15.96 -8.54
C LYS A 115 -54.70 -16.74 -9.85
N THR A 116 -55.72 -16.81 -10.70
CA THR A 116 -55.83 -17.77 -11.83
C THR A 116 -55.73 -17.13 -13.23
N LYS A 117 -55.52 -15.81 -13.32
CA LYS A 117 -55.46 -15.05 -14.58
C LYS A 117 -54.02 -14.59 -14.88
N ALA A 118 -53.70 -14.31 -16.16
CA ALA A 118 -52.35 -13.93 -16.58
C ALA A 118 -51.94 -12.57 -15.97
N LEU A 119 -50.78 -12.56 -15.29
CA LEU A 119 -50.18 -11.42 -14.56
C LEU A 119 -51.20 -10.59 -13.74
N THR A 120 -51.73 -11.15 -12.67
CA THR A 120 -52.54 -10.36 -11.73
C THR A 120 -51.63 -9.46 -10.87
N PRO A 121 -52.04 -8.22 -10.55
CA PRO A 121 -51.38 -7.38 -9.54
C PRO A 121 -51.26 -8.07 -8.17
N TYR A 122 -52.08 -9.08 -7.89
CA TYR A 122 -51.95 -9.92 -6.70
C TYR A 122 -50.75 -10.88 -6.77
N GLY A 123 -50.45 -11.49 -7.93
CA GLY A 123 -49.24 -12.30 -8.11
C GLY A 123 -47.96 -11.47 -7.98
N LEU A 124 -47.97 -10.24 -8.50
CA LEU A 124 -46.90 -9.26 -8.28
C LEU A 124 -46.84 -8.79 -6.81
N GLY A 125 -48.00 -8.52 -6.20
CA GLY A 125 -48.12 -8.08 -4.80
C GLY A 125 -47.73 -9.13 -3.77
N LEU A 126 -48.00 -10.42 -4.04
CA LEU A 126 -47.52 -11.53 -3.22
C LEU A 126 -46.01 -11.67 -3.29
N ASN A 127 -45.40 -11.31 -4.41
CA ASN A 127 -43.96 -11.35 -4.57
C ASN A 127 -43.31 -10.05 -4.11
N LEU A 128 -44.03 -8.97 -3.85
CA LEU A 128 -43.48 -7.78 -3.20
C LEU A 128 -43.15 -8.07 -1.74
N GLN A 129 -42.08 -7.47 -1.22
CA GLN A 129 -41.81 -7.50 0.21
C GLN A 129 -42.94 -6.87 1.02
N SER A 130 -43.26 -7.47 2.17
CA SER A 130 -44.28 -6.98 3.11
C SER A 130 -43.82 -5.74 3.89
N SER A 131 -42.51 -5.50 3.98
CA SER A 131 -41.88 -4.29 4.55
C SER A 131 -40.47 -4.11 4.00
N ALA A 132 -39.86 -2.93 4.19
CA ALA A 132 -38.46 -2.67 3.83
C ALA A 132 -37.44 -3.57 4.56
N ARG A 133 -37.89 -4.35 5.55
CA ARG A 133 -37.08 -5.29 6.36
C ARG A 133 -37.47 -6.75 6.15
N ASP A 134 -38.33 -7.06 5.18
CA ASP A 134 -38.78 -8.42 4.89
C ASP A 134 -37.62 -9.28 4.33
N THR A 135 -37.14 -10.23 5.12
CA THR A 135 -36.01 -11.11 4.77
C THR A 135 -36.42 -12.35 3.97
N THR A 136 -37.69 -12.47 3.57
CA THR A 136 -38.19 -13.65 2.84
C THR A 136 -37.56 -13.74 1.45
N ALA A 137 -36.92 -14.88 1.14
CA ALA A 137 -36.29 -15.10 -0.16
C ALA A 137 -37.31 -15.13 -1.32
N GLY A 138 -36.87 -14.67 -2.50
CA GLY A 138 -37.69 -14.66 -3.72
C GLY A 138 -38.69 -13.50 -3.82
N LYS A 139 -38.67 -12.55 -2.88
CA LYS A 139 -39.46 -11.32 -2.97
C LYS A 139 -38.76 -10.25 -3.81
N ILE A 140 -39.55 -9.50 -4.56
CA ILE A 140 -39.20 -8.27 -5.26
C ILE A 140 -39.00 -7.17 -4.20
N LEU A 141 -37.83 -6.52 -4.26
CA LEU A 141 -37.47 -5.45 -3.34
C LEU A 141 -38.33 -4.22 -3.57
N THR A 142 -38.84 -3.64 -2.49
CA THR A 142 -39.49 -2.32 -2.51
C THR A 142 -38.45 -1.21 -2.42
N VAL A 143 -38.77 0.01 -2.87
CA VAL A 143 -37.88 1.16 -2.69
C VAL A 143 -37.60 1.39 -1.20
N GLY A 144 -36.32 1.48 -0.83
CA GLY A 144 -35.86 1.58 0.57
C GLY A 144 -35.59 0.22 1.24
N ALA A 145 -35.85 -0.90 0.56
CA ALA A 145 -35.53 -2.21 1.12
C ALA A 145 -34.03 -2.39 1.30
N PHE A 146 -33.60 -2.69 2.54
CA PHE A 146 -32.18 -2.81 2.90
C PHE A 146 -31.33 -1.64 2.38
N GLY A 147 -31.88 -0.42 2.42
CA GLY A 147 -31.18 0.80 1.98
C GLY A 147 -31.03 0.98 0.46
N LEU A 148 -31.77 0.22 -0.37
CA LEU A 148 -31.65 0.27 -1.83
C LEU A 148 -32.79 1.06 -2.51
N GLY A 149 -32.45 1.85 -3.53
CA GLY A 149 -33.42 2.36 -4.52
C GLY A 149 -34.09 3.70 -4.23
N ARG A 150 -33.65 4.49 -3.23
CA ARG A 150 -34.20 5.82 -2.91
C ARG A 150 -33.17 6.94 -3.10
N ALA A 151 -33.64 8.13 -3.46
CA ALA A 151 -32.83 9.35 -3.53
C ALA A 151 -32.54 9.89 -2.11
N GLY A 152 -31.58 9.30 -1.41
CA GLY A 152 -31.16 9.68 -0.06
C GLY A 152 -31.64 8.73 1.04
N ALA A 153 -30.85 8.61 2.11
CA ALA A 153 -31.13 7.75 3.25
C ALA A 153 -32.18 8.36 4.19
N ASP A 154 -33.22 7.58 4.51
CA ASP A 154 -34.22 7.90 5.51
C ASP A 154 -33.80 7.36 6.87
N THR A 155 -33.70 8.26 7.86
CA THR A 155 -33.30 7.94 9.24
C THR A 155 -34.26 6.98 9.96
N THR A 156 -35.42 6.70 9.38
CA THR A 156 -36.45 5.83 9.94
C THR A 156 -36.46 4.45 9.27
N THR A 157 -36.20 4.41 7.97
CA THR A 157 -36.39 3.20 7.14
C THR A 157 -35.07 2.51 6.82
N ASP A 158 -34.07 3.30 6.40
CA ASP A 158 -32.74 2.81 5.97
C ASP A 158 -31.76 2.72 7.14
N ALA A 159 -32.13 3.28 8.30
CA ALA A 159 -31.33 3.27 9.50
C ALA A 159 -31.16 1.86 10.07
N TRP A 160 -29.98 1.64 10.67
CA TRP A 160 -29.66 0.45 11.42
C TRP A 160 -30.80 0.11 12.40
N PRO A 161 -31.36 -1.11 12.33
CA PRO A 161 -32.66 -1.41 12.93
C PRO A 161 -32.62 -1.63 14.45
N ALA A 162 -31.46 -1.48 15.09
CA ALA A 162 -31.25 -1.75 16.51
C ALA A 162 -30.47 -0.61 17.18
N GLU A 163 -30.31 -0.67 18.50
CA GLU A 163 -29.58 0.34 19.27
C GLU A 163 -28.06 0.25 19.07
N ASN A 164 -27.54 -0.95 18.79
CA ASN A 164 -26.10 -1.22 18.67
C ASN A 164 -25.82 -2.06 17.41
N LEU A 165 -24.73 -1.79 16.72
CA LEU A 165 -24.26 -2.58 15.58
C LEU A 165 -23.91 -4.03 15.94
N SER A 166 -23.76 -4.35 17.22
CA SER A 166 -23.47 -5.70 17.72
C SER A 166 -24.74 -6.51 18.01
N THR A 167 -25.93 -5.90 17.90
CA THR A 167 -27.20 -6.58 18.12
C THR A 167 -27.36 -7.78 17.20
N LEU A 168 -27.77 -8.91 17.78
CA LEU A 168 -27.99 -10.17 17.07
C LEU A 168 -29.28 -10.10 16.23
N GLU A 169 -29.43 -11.04 15.30
CA GLU A 169 -30.65 -11.24 14.50
C GLU A 169 -31.07 -10.07 13.58
N VAL A 170 -30.24 -9.04 13.43
CA VAL A 170 -30.36 -8.04 12.36
C VAL A 170 -30.19 -8.67 10.97
N GLY A 171 -31.18 -8.48 10.08
CA GLY A 171 -31.13 -8.98 8.71
C GLY A 171 -29.86 -8.55 7.96
N ALA A 172 -29.36 -9.38 7.03
CA ALA A 172 -28.21 -9.01 6.21
C ALA A 172 -28.61 -7.90 5.22
N GLY A 173 -27.74 -6.91 5.03
CA GLY A 173 -28.04 -5.78 4.16
C GLY A 173 -27.05 -4.63 4.30
N MET A 174 -27.38 -3.52 3.65
CA MET A 174 -26.69 -2.25 3.78
C MET A 174 -27.57 -1.29 4.57
N TYR A 175 -27.03 -0.62 5.57
CA TYR A 175 -27.80 0.25 6.45
C TYR A 175 -27.10 1.60 6.63
N TYR A 176 -27.89 2.66 6.70
CA TYR A 176 -27.43 3.93 7.23
C TYR A 176 -27.25 3.80 8.75
N VAL A 177 -26.17 4.36 9.30
CA VAL A 177 -25.90 4.34 10.74
C VAL A 177 -26.03 5.77 11.26
N PRO A 178 -27.08 6.07 12.06
CA PRO A 178 -27.19 7.35 12.74
C PRO A 178 -26.20 7.47 13.90
N ASN A 179 -25.95 8.71 14.35
CA ASN A 179 -24.95 9.03 15.37
C ASN A 179 -25.12 8.24 16.67
N ALA A 180 -26.36 8.02 17.11
CA ALA A 180 -26.66 7.30 18.35
C ALA A 180 -26.22 5.82 18.29
N GLN A 181 -26.54 5.12 17.20
CA GLN A 181 -26.15 3.73 16.99
C GLN A 181 -24.65 3.59 16.82
N GLY A 182 -24.00 4.50 16.07
CA GLY A 182 -22.54 4.51 15.94
C GLY A 182 -21.85 4.70 17.29
N ALA A 183 -22.29 5.69 18.07
CA ALA A 183 -21.75 5.98 19.40
C ALA A 183 -21.92 4.80 20.35
N ALA A 184 -23.07 4.11 20.32
CA ALA A 184 -23.32 2.92 21.13
C ALA A 184 -22.46 1.71 20.72
N SER A 185 -21.86 1.72 19.54
CA SER A 185 -21.23 0.54 18.92
C SER A 185 -19.72 0.45 19.07
N ASN A 186 -19.13 1.33 19.90
CA ASN A 186 -17.70 1.36 20.20
C ASN A 186 -16.84 1.40 18.93
N LEU A 187 -17.20 2.24 17.96
CA LEU A 187 -16.40 2.43 16.74
C LEU A 187 -14.96 2.89 17.11
N PRO A 188 -13.95 2.56 16.29
CA PRO A 188 -12.57 2.96 16.55
C PRO A 188 -12.42 4.48 16.68
N ALA A 189 -11.48 4.96 17.49
CA ALA A 189 -11.18 6.38 17.59
C ALA A 189 -10.75 6.96 16.21
N GLY A 190 -11.31 8.13 15.88
CA GLY A 190 -11.21 8.77 14.56
C GLY A 190 -12.44 8.51 13.69
N VAL A 191 -13.11 7.36 13.86
CA VAL A 191 -14.25 7.00 13.03
C VAL A 191 -15.48 7.76 13.47
N THR A 192 -15.99 8.62 12.61
CA THR A 192 -17.25 9.32 12.83
C THR A 192 -18.38 8.33 13.03
N ASN A 193 -19.25 8.60 14.01
CA ASN A 193 -20.35 7.72 14.39
C ASN A 193 -21.47 7.62 13.33
N GLN A 194 -21.38 8.39 12.25
CA GLN A 194 -22.34 8.42 11.16
C GLN A 194 -21.72 7.90 9.87
N GLY A 195 -22.46 7.05 9.17
CA GLY A 195 -21.92 6.33 8.03
C GLY A 195 -22.88 5.30 7.44
N VAL A 196 -22.30 4.35 6.72
CA VAL A 196 -22.98 3.21 6.13
C VAL A 196 -22.31 1.94 6.62
N VAL A 197 -23.11 0.94 7.00
CA VAL A 197 -22.60 -0.40 7.31
C VAL A 197 -23.13 -1.40 6.30
N PHE A 198 -22.23 -2.21 5.75
CA PHE A 198 -22.56 -3.48 5.11
C PHE A 198 -22.46 -4.58 6.14
N HIS A 199 -23.57 -5.26 6.40
CA HIS A 199 -23.71 -6.24 7.46
C HIS A 199 -24.18 -7.56 6.91
N ARG A 200 -23.50 -8.64 7.32
CA ARG A 200 -23.93 -10.00 7.01
C ARG A 200 -23.66 -10.92 8.19
N GLN A 201 -24.66 -11.68 8.58
CA GLN A 201 -24.54 -12.68 9.63
C GLN A 201 -25.29 -13.96 9.29
N SER A 202 -24.79 -15.08 9.80
CA SER A 202 -25.41 -16.40 9.69
C SER A 202 -24.98 -17.26 10.87
N GLY A 203 -25.93 -17.74 11.67
CA GLY A 203 -25.64 -18.61 12.82
C GLY A 203 -24.63 -17.96 13.78
N SER A 204 -23.44 -18.54 13.92
CA SER A 204 -22.34 -18.05 14.77
C SER A 204 -21.27 -17.22 14.03
N GLY A 205 -21.43 -17.02 12.72
CA GLY A 205 -20.47 -16.32 11.85
C GLY A 205 -21.05 -15.06 11.20
N GLY A 206 -20.19 -14.13 10.81
CA GLY A 206 -20.61 -12.91 10.12
C GLY A 206 -19.49 -11.88 10.00
N GLY A 207 -19.84 -10.70 9.49
CA GLY A 207 -18.91 -9.59 9.35
C GLY A 207 -19.64 -8.28 9.09
N GLN A 208 -18.96 -7.20 9.46
CA GLN A 208 -19.39 -5.84 9.23
C GLN A 208 -18.27 -5.05 8.58
N LEU A 209 -18.63 -4.28 7.55
CA LEU A 209 -17.79 -3.27 6.93
C LEU A 209 -18.51 -1.92 7.08
N TYR A 210 -17.86 -0.97 7.73
CA TYR A 210 -18.40 0.34 8.05
C TYR A 210 -17.60 1.42 7.32
N ALA A 211 -18.28 2.30 6.61
CA ALA A 211 -17.71 3.49 5.99
C ALA A 211 -18.33 4.74 6.63
N SER A 212 -17.51 5.58 7.26
CA SER A 212 -17.96 6.85 7.85
C SER A 212 -18.21 7.91 6.77
N PHE A 213 -18.95 8.95 7.13
CA PHE A 213 -19.17 10.10 6.26
C PHE A 213 -17.90 10.91 5.94
N ASP A 214 -16.88 10.80 6.79
CA ASP A 214 -15.59 11.46 6.58
C ASP A 214 -14.60 10.58 5.80
N GLY A 215 -15.06 9.44 5.27
CA GLY A 215 -14.26 8.55 4.42
C GLY A 215 -13.40 7.53 5.17
N GLU A 216 -13.61 7.37 6.48
CA GLU A 216 -12.91 6.35 7.25
C GLU A 216 -13.58 4.97 7.09
N LEU A 217 -12.78 3.92 6.96
CA LEU A 217 -13.27 2.54 6.83
C LEU A 217 -12.91 1.75 8.09
N ALA A 218 -13.88 1.05 8.66
CA ALA A 218 -13.70 0.13 9.77
C ALA A 218 -14.35 -1.23 9.47
N TRP A 219 -13.82 -2.32 10.03
CA TRP A 219 -14.41 -3.64 9.86
C TRP A 219 -14.23 -4.51 11.09
N ARG A 220 -15.11 -5.50 11.24
CA ARG A 220 -14.94 -6.55 12.23
C ARG A 220 -15.58 -7.84 11.77
N GLY A 221 -15.03 -8.95 12.27
CA GLY A 221 -15.62 -10.28 12.09
C GLY A 221 -16.48 -10.66 13.28
N ARG A 222 -17.43 -11.56 13.05
CA ARG A 222 -18.15 -12.31 14.08
C ARG A 222 -17.78 -13.77 13.99
N ARG A 223 -17.35 -14.36 15.12
CA ARG A 223 -16.98 -15.78 15.21
C ARG A 223 -17.44 -16.34 16.56
N SER A 224 -18.00 -17.55 16.54
CA SER A 224 -18.49 -18.23 17.75
C SER A 224 -19.55 -17.44 18.53
N GLY A 225 -20.38 -16.68 17.82
CA GLY A 225 -21.47 -15.93 18.45
C GLY A 225 -21.15 -14.47 18.78
N GLU A 226 -19.87 -14.11 18.81
CA GLU A 226 -19.38 -12.82 19.32
C GLU A 226 -18.70 -11.99 18.23
N TYR A 227 -18.91 -10.67 18.27
CA TYR A 227 -18.17 -9.73 17.43
C TYR A 227 -16.79 -9.46 18.01
N THR A 228 -15.79 -9.50 17.15
CA THR A 228 -14.44 -9.00 17.46
C THR A 228 -14.44 -7.49 17.62
N ALA A 229 -13.37 -6.95 18.22
CA ALA A 229 -13.14 -5.50 18.23
C ALA A 229 -13.08 -4.96 16.79
N TRP A 230 -13.48 -3.70 16.63
CA TRP A 230 -13.36 -3.02 15.35
C TRP A 230 -11.89 -2.84 14.96
N ASN A 231 -11.59 -3.17 13.72
CA ASN A 231 -10.35 -2.82 13.03
C ASN A 231 -10.62 -1.56 12.20
N ARG A 232 -9.58 -0.75 11.98
CA ARG A 232 -9.64 0.45 11.14
C ARG A 232 -8.71 0.28 9.94
N ALA A 233 -9.14 0.76 8.78
CA ALA A 233 -8.29 0.84 7.61
C ALA A 233 -7.30 2.00 7.77
N LEU A 234 -6.13 1.82 7.18
CA LEU A 234 -5.16 2.90 7.05
C LEU A 234 -5.46 3.65 5.76
N ALA A 235 -5.75 4.95 5.88
CA ALA A 235 -5.86 5.84 4.73
C ALA A 235 -4.48 6.34 4.27
N VAL A 236 -4.38 6.86 3.05
CA VAL A 236 -3.17 7.58 2.62
C VAL A 236 -3.00 8.82 3.51
N GLY A 237 -1.82 8.97 4.09
CA GLY A 237 -1.50 10.00 5.08
C GLY A 237 -1.64 9.56 6.53
N ASP A 238 -2.34 8.46 6.82
CA ASP A 238 -2.39 7.91 8.18
C ASP A 238 -1.00 7.47 8.61
N TYR A 239 -0.63 7.88 9.83
CA TYR A 239 0.67 7.57 10.45
C TYR A 239 1.86 7.82 9.53
N GLY A 240 1.77 8.76 8.59
CA GLY A 240 2.89 9.09 7.73
C GLY A 240 3.01 8.35 6.42
N LEU A 241 2.03 7.52 6.03
CA LEU A 241 2.19 6.64 4.88
C LEU A 241 1.61 7.27 3.60
N GLY A 242 2.46 7.62 2.63
CA GLY A 242 2.08 7.81 1.23
C GLY A 242 1.57 9.19 0.79
N ALA A 243 1.64 10.25 1.62
CA ALA A 243 1.24 11.62 1.23
C ALA A 243 2.44 12.51 0.83
N GLY A 244 2.21 13.74 0.36
CA GLY A 244 3.30 14.70 0.05
C GLY A 244 3.85 15.44 1.27
N THR A 245 3.06 15.58 2.33
CA THR A 245 3.44 16.12 3.64
C THR A 245 2.53 15.48 4.68
N VAL A 246 3.09 14.99 5.79
CA VAL A 246 2.30 14.40 6.89
C VAL A 246 2.70 15.03 8.21
N ASN A 247 1.80 15.85 8.73
CA ASN A 247 1.90 16.43 10.06
C ASN A 247 1.41 15.41 11.10
N PRO A 248 2.07 15.30 12.26
CA PRO A 248 1.54 14.47 13.32
C PRO A 248 0.31 15.09 13.99
N ALA A 249 -0.63 14.24 14.41
CA ALA A 249 -1.93 14.66 14.94
C ALA A 249 -1.84 15.55 16.19
N ASN A 250 -0.84 15.34 17.05
CA ASN A 250 -0.69 16.08 18.30
C ASN A 250 0.28 17.28 18.17
N GLY A 251 0.80 17.54 16.97
CA GLY A 251 1.85 18.52 16.73
C GLY A 251 3.27 17.97 16.93
N ARG A 252 4.24 18.52 16.21
CA ARG A 252 5.61 17.98 16.11
C ARG A 252 6.36 17.85 17.44
N ASP A 253 6.22 18.87 18.28
CA ASP A 253 6.90 18.98 19.57
C ASP A 253 6.14 18.24 20.69
N SER A 254 5.04 17.56 20.34
CA SER A 254 4.22 16.77 21.24
C SER A 254 4.49 15.27 21.09
N VAL A 255 3.82 14.50 21.95
CA VAL A 255 3.75 13.03 21.87
C VAL A 255 2.90 12.63 20.68
N ASN A 256 3.50 12.01 19.66
CA ASN A 256 2.74 11.55 18.50
C ASN A 256 2.55 10.04 18.54
N PRO A 257 1.45 9.52 17.94
CA PRO A 257 1.33 8.10 17.66
C PRO A 257 2.52 7.59 16.84
N PHE A 258 2.74 6.28 16.85
CA PHE A 258 3.72 5.66 15.97
C PHE A 258 3.48 6.09 14.52
N GLY A 259 4.52 6.54 13.80
CA GLY A 259 4.35 6.98 12.41
C GLY A 259 5.56 7.67 11.78
N TRP A 260 5.48 7.81 10.45
CA TRP A 260 6.49 8.39 9.55
C TRP A 260 6.14 9.82 9.15
N TYR A 261 6.52 10.80 9.95
CA TYR A 261 6.12 12.17 9.72
C TYR A 261 7.12 12.93 8.84
N TYR A 262 6.62 13.81 7.98
CA TYR A 262 7.48 14.72 7.21
C TYR A 262 6.78 16.04 6.93
N GLN A 263 7.44 17.14 7.31
CA GLN A 263 6.92 18.50 7.25
C GLN A 263 8.03 19.50 6.95
N ASN A 264 7.70 20.62 6.33
CA ASN A 264 8.68 21.64 5.95
C ASN A 264 8.96 22.62 7.12
N ARG A 265 9.68 22.17 8.15
CA ARG A 265 10.01 22.98 9.36
C ARG A 265 11.21 22.41 10.14
N THR A 266 12.00 23.26 10.81
CA THR A 266 13.02 22.93 11.84
C THR A 266 12.44 23.03 13.27
N THR A 267 12.95 22.27 14.25
CA THR A 267 12.52 22.37 15.66
C THR A 267 13.68 22.44 16.66
N THR A 268 13.37 22.91 17.88
CA THR A 268 14.31 23.23 18.98
C THR A 268 15.12 22.02 19.48
N TRP A 269 14.60 20.80 19.35
CA TRP A 269 15.18 19.59 19.95
C TRP A 269 16.10 18.81 19.00
N GLY A 270 16.41 19.37 17.82
CA GLY A 270 17.07 18.67 16.72
C GLY A 270 16.11 17.74 16.00
N GLY A 271 16.28 17.61 14.68
CA GLY A 271 15.41 16.80 13.84
C GLY A 271 14.92 17.53 12.59
N GLY A 272 14.88 16.81 11.49
CA GLY A 272 14.78 17.32 10.14
C GLY A 272 13.36 17.38 9.66
N SER A 273 13.15 17.69 8.39
CA SER A 273 11.81 17.68 7.81
C SER A 273 11.17 16.31 7.99
N PHE A 274 11.96 15.24 8.05
CA PHE A 274 11.55 13.86 8.28
C PHE A 274 11.81 13.39 9.72
N PHE A 275 10.85 12.66 10.31
CA PHE A 275 11.06 11.89 11.54
C PHE A 275 10.12 10.68 11.67
N LEU A 276 10.61 9.64 12.33
CA LEU A 276 9.89 8.42 12.69
C LEU A 276 9.76 8.36 14.21
N ASP A 277 8.53 8.32 14.70
CA ASP A 277 8.22 8.20 16.11
C ASP A 277 7.84 6.77 16.48
N MET A 278 8.48 6.28 17.54
CA MET A 278 8.21 4.98 18.16
C MET A 278 7.90 5.18 19.64
N PRO A 279 6.68 5.61 19.99
CA PRO A 279 6.26 5.75 21.38
C PRO A 279 6.09 4.38 22.05
N TYR A 280 6.32 4.34 23.35
CA TYR A 280 6.09 3.21 24.24
C TYR A 280 5.06 3.63 25.31
N GLY A 281 3.89 2.99 25.30
CA GLY A 281 2.77 3.28 26.20
C GLY A 281 1.75 4.27 25.63
N THR A 282 0.57 4.36 26.28
CA THR A 282 -0.57 5.17 25.82
C THR A 282 -0.69 6.54 26.52
N SER A 283 0.12 6.81 27.55
CA SER A 283 -0.09 7.95 28.44
C SER A 283 1.17 8.71 28.88
N LEU A 284 2.39 8.17 28.70
CA LEU A 284 3.64 8.77 29.16
C LEU A 284 4.79 8.43 28.20
N ASN A 285 5.66 9.40 27.89
CA ASN A 285 6.72 9.21 26.90
C ASN A 285 7.84 8.32 27.46
N ALA A 286 7.87 7.07 27.04
CA ALA A 286 9.11 6.38 26.77
C ALA A 286 9.11 6.03 25.28
N GLY A 287 10.27 5.99 24.62
CA GLY A 287 10.30 5.69 23.20
C GLY A 287 11.51 6.25 22.49
N LEU A 288 11.53 6.04 21.18
CA LEU A 288 12.60 6.42 20.27
C LEU A 288 12.03 7.33 19.18
N ARG A 289 12.72 8.43 18.90
CA ARG A 289 12.52 9.20 17.66
C ARG A 289 13.77 9.10 16.82
N LEU A 290 13.61 8.77 15.54
CA LEU A 290 14.63 8.89 14.50
C LEU A 290 14.29 10.09 13.64
N SER A 291 15.24 10.96 13.35
CA SER A 291 15.00 12.12 12.49
C SER A 291 16.23 12.47 11.67
N THR A 292 16.08 13.26 10.61
CA THR A 292 17.24 13.86 9.91
C THR A 292 17.55 15.25 10.48
N ASP A 293 18.32 16.11 9.84
CA ASP A 293 18.22 17.59 10.01
C ASP A 293 17.84 18.13 8.62
N PRO A 294 16.99 19.17 8.47
CA PRO A 294 16.39 19.46 7.18
C PRO A 294 17.48 19.69 6.14
N TYR A 295 17.39 18.94 5.04
CA TYR A 295 18.31 19.07 3.91
C TYR A 295 19.78 18.73 4.24
N THR A 296 20.01 17.84 5.21
CA THR A 296 21.32 17.27 5.50
C THR A 296 21.27 15.74 5.56
N ASP A 297 22.41 15.08 5.39
CA ASP A 297 22.55 13.62 5.48
C ASP A 297 22.71 13.11 6.92
N ASN A 298 22.48 13.98 7.91
CA ASN A 298 22.68 13.67 9.31
C ASN A 298 21.44 12.98 9.89
N PHE A 299 21.64 11.82 10.52
CA PHE A 299 20.59 11.15 11.31
C PHE A 299 20.73 11.48 12.79
N TYR A 300 19.59 11.54 13.49
CA TYR A 300 19.49 11.87 14.91
C TYR A 300 18.57 10.90 15.64
N LEU A 301 18.89 10.64 16.90
CA LEU A 301 18.06 9.90 17.85
C LEU A 301 17.70 10.76 19.05
N ASN A 302 16.42 10.75 19.43
CA ASN A 302 15.95 11.29 20.70
C ASN A 302 15.37 10.17 21.55
N GLY A 303 15.80 10.08 22.80
CA GLY A 303 15.16 9.24 23.81
C GLY A 303 14.06 10.01 24.54
N GLY A 304 12.89 9.38 24.71
CA GLY A 304 11.81 9.94 25.54
C GLY A 304 12.23 10.08 27.01
N VAL A 305 11.72 11.11 27.69
CA VAL A 305 11.91 11.28 29.14
C VAL A 305 10.80 10.55 29.88
N SER A 306 11.17 9.46 30.58
CA SER A 306 10.23 8.65 31.36
C SER A 306 9.35 9.51 32.28
N GLY A 307 8.03 9.31 32.20
CA GLY A 307 7.04 10.01 33.03
C GLY A 307 6.76 11.46 32.62
N LYS A 308 7.36 11.98 31.54
CA LYS A 308 7.11 13.33 31.02
C LYS A 308 6.62 13.28 29.57
N LYS A 309 6.06 14.39 29.08
CA LYS A 309 5.67 14.55 27.67
C LYS A 309 6.76 15.23 26.84
N GLU A 310 8.02 14.88 27.08
CA GLU A 310 9.20 15.55 26.53
C GLU A 310 10.21 14.55 25.94
N TYR A 311 10.95 14.97 24.92
CA TYR A 311 12.11 14.25 24.39
C TYR A 311 13.40 14.89 24.92
N ARG A 312 14.44 14.08 25.14
CA ARG A 312 15.79 14.60 25.38
C ARG A 312 16.32 15.26 24.10
N ALA A 313 17.33 16.11 24.26
CA ALA A 313 18.06 16.69 23.14
C ALA A 313 18.55 15.60 22.18
N ALA A 314 18.45 15.86 20.87
CA ALA A 314 18.83 14.91 19.83
C ALA A 314 20.34 14.60 19.87
N CYS A 315 20.67 13.32 19.75
CA CYS A 315 22.03 12.85 19.52
C CYS A 315 22.16 12.46 18.05
N LYS A 316 23.08 13.09 17.31
CA LYS A 316 23.41 12.66 15.96
C LYS A 316 23.94 11.22 15.99
N ILE A 317 23.51 10.34 15.07
CA ILE A 317 24.00 8.95 14.94
C ILE A 317 25.48 8.91 14.52
N TRP A 318 26.02 10.03 14.08
CA TRP A 318 27.43 10.36 14.32
C TRP A 318 27.57 10.99 15.70
N HIS A 319 27.83 10.16 16.70
CA HIS A 319 28.20 10.64 18.01
C HIS A 319 29.72 10.50 18.18
N ASP A 320 30.31 11.59 18.62
CA ASP A 320 31.63 11.79 19.22
C ASP A 320 32.02 10.80 20.34
N LYS A 321 31.17 9.82 20.69
CA LYS A 321 31.44 8.88 21.80
C LYS A 321 31.84 7.47 21.39
N ASN A 322 32.01 7.15 20.10
CA ASN A 322 32.48 5.81 19.73
C ASN A 322 33.71 5.69 18.84
N PHE A 323 34.30 6.73 18.26
CA PHE A 323 35.69 6.72 17.78
C PHE A 323 36.09 8.15 17.39
N ASP A 324 36.68 8.89 18.34
CA ASP A 324 37.46 10.08 18.02
C ASP A 324 38.95 9.70 18.14
N PRO A 325 39.68 9.55 17.01
CA PRO A 325 41.10 9.23 17.03
C PRO A 325 41.95 10.35 17.67
N ASP A 326 41.44 11.57 17.74
CA ASP A 326 42.18 12.72 18.24
C ASP A 326 42.05 12.93 19.76
N SER A 327 40.92 12.56 20.36
CA SER A 327 40.66 12.73 21.80
C SER A 327 40.75 11.47 22.65
N LYS A 328 40.75 10.26 22.07
CA LYS A 328 40.80 9.00 22.84
C LYS A 328 41.94 8.05 22.50
N ALA A 329 42.87 8.43 21.62
CA ALA A 329 44.20 7.84 21.66
C ALA A 329 44.89 8.37 22.91
N ASP A 330 45.32 7.49 23.82
CA ASP A 330 46.17 7.88 24.95
C ASP A 330 47.55 8.29 24.42
N LYS A 331 47.65 9.55 23.97
CA LYS A 331 48.89 10.14 23.47
C LYS A 331 49.94 10.26 24.59
N SER A 332 49.55 10.14 25.87
CA SER A 332 50.49 10.18 26.99
C SER A 332 51.42 8.96 27.03
N ALA A 333 51.04 7.86 26.38
CA ALA A 333 51.87 6.67 26.21
C ALA A 333 52.69 6.66 24.90
N SER A 334 52.56 7.69 24.04
CA SER A 334 53.26 7.75 22.75
C SER A 334 54.50 8.63 22.82
N ILE A 335 55.57 8.26 22.10
CA ILE A 335 56.80 9.05 22.01
C ILE A 335 56.54 10.26 21.11
N PRO A 336 56.67 11.51 21.62
CA PRO A 336 56.44 12.69 20.80
C PRO A 336 57.57 12.85 19.77
N THR A 337 57.20 13.33 18.59
CA THR A 337 58.11 13.53 17.45
C THR A 337 58.26 15.02 17.15
N PHE A 338 59.49 15.49 17.01
CA PHE A 338 59.82 16.89 16.74
C PHE A 338 60.75 17.02 15.53
N ALA A 339 60.63 18.12 14.77
CA ALA A 339 61.54 18.41 13.66
C ALA A 339 63.00 18.57 14.12
N THR A 340 63.21 19.27 15.24
CA THR A 340 64.49 19.45 15.93
C THR A 340 64.26 19.31 17.44
N ALA A 341 65.30 18.89 18.17
CA ALA A 341 65.27 18.81 19.63
C ALA A 341 64.80 20.14 20.27
N PRO A 342 63.70 20.13 21.06
CA PRO A 342 63.23 21.32 21.75
C PRO A 342 64.20 21.74 22.87
N LYS A 343 64.13 23.02 23.26
CA LYS A 343 64.98 23.62 24.30
C LYS A 343 64.41 23.45 25.72
N THR A 344 63.17 23.00 25.83
CA THR A 344 62.41 22.74 27.06
C THR A 344 62.09 21.26 27.18
N ASN A 345 61.84 20.81 28.41
CA ASN A 345 61.51 19.41 28.67
C ASN A 345 60.06 19.11 28.26
N GLU A 346 59.89 18.38 27.17
CA GLU A 346 58.62 17.93 26.59
C GLU A 346 58.31 16.45 26.90
N GLY A 347 59.02 15.85 27.86
CA GLY A 347 58.92 14.43 28.22
C GLY A 347 60.29 13.74 28.32
N PRO A 348 60.36 12.54 28.93
CA PRO A 348 61.64 11.87 29.18
C PRO A 348 62.39 11.48 27.90
N VAL A 349 61.67 11.09 26.84
CA VAL A 349 62.22 10.65 25.56
C VAL A 349 61.42 11.27 24.41
N ILE A 350 62.12 11.68 23.36
CA ILE A 350 61.54 12.21 22.12
C ILE A 350 62.18 11.56 20.89
N TYR A 351 61.52 11.61 19.74
CA TYR A 351 62.15 11.36 18.45
C TYR A 351 62.43 12.69 17.74
N ALA A 352 63.70 12.95 17.38
CA ALA A 352 64.09 14.15 16.64
C ALA A 352 64.37 13.80 15.17
N ILE A 353 63.60 14.37 14.24
CA ILE A 353 63.64 14.04 12.81
C ILE A 353 64.99 14.45 12.20
N ASP A 354 65.51 15.64 12.52
CA ASP A 354 66.79 16.16 12.02
C ASP A 354 68.02 15.36 12.47
N ARG A 355 67.89 14.58 13.54
CA ARG A 355 68.92 13.67 14.06
C ARG A 355 68.61 12.20 13.81
N GLN A 356 67.44 11.88 13.26
CA GLN A 356 66.93 10.53 12.99
C GLN A 356 67.06 9.54 14.17
N GLN A 357 67.01 10.02 15.41
CA GLN A 357 67.24 9.20 16.60
C GLN A 357 66.36 9.60 17.78
N LEU A 358 66.25 8.68 18.75
CA LEU A 358 65.66 8.96 20.06
C LEU A 358 66.63 9.76 20.92
N LEU A 359 66.13 10.80 21.57
CA LEU A 359 66.88 11.63 22.50
C LEU A 359 66.24 11.58 23.88
N GLN A 360 67.07 11.63 24.92
CA GLN A 360 66.63 11.68 26.31
C GLN A 360 66.91 13.06 26.91
N TRP A 361 65.97 13.58 27.69
CA TRP A 361 66.23 14.76 28.50
C TRP A 361 67.21 14.41 29.62
N GLN A 362 68.42 14.97 29.55
CA GLN A 362 69.50 14.63 30.47
C GLN A 362 70.41 15.83 30.73
N THR A 363 71.19 15.72 31.81
CA THR A 363 72.24 16.68 32.15
C THR A 363 73.60 16.02 31.97
N ILE A 364 74.45 16.59 31.13
CA ILE A 364 75.80 16.12 30.82
C ILE A 364 76.75 17.29 31.03
N GLY A 365 77.57 17.25 32.09
CA GLY A 365 78.47 18.36 32.43
C GLY A 365 77.70 19.67 32.60
N SER A 366 78.02 20.67 31.76
CA SER A 366 77.37 21.99 31.72
C SER A 366 76.10 22.05 30.85
N PHE A 367 75.75 20.98 30.13
CA PHE A 367 74.59 20.92 29.24
C PHE A 367 73.39 20.25 29.92
N THR A 368 72.21 20.87 29.83
CA THR A 368 70.92 20.26 30.15
C THR A 368 69.99 20.37 28.95
N GLY A 369 69.49 19.24 28.47
CA GLY A 369 68.56 19.18 27.33
C GLY A 369 68.48 17.81 26.69
N TYR A 370 67.87 17.73 25.51
CA TYR A 370 67.78 16.49 24.75
C TYR A 370 69.08 16.11 24.05
N ALA A 371 69.70 15.02 24.51
CA ALA A 371 70.91 14.44 23.94
C ALA A 371 70.75 12.92 23.71
N SER A 372 71.58 12.38 22.80
CA SER A 372 71.64 10.94 22.55
C SER A 372 72.17 10.22 23.80
N LEU A 373 71.63 9.04 24.08
CA LEU A 373 72.20 8.13 25.08
C LEU A 373 73.60 7.64 24.71
N ASN A 374 73.95 7.69 23.41
CA ASN A 374 75.25 7.30 22.90
C ASN A 374 76.20 8.49 22.69
N VAL A 375 75.92 9.65 23.28
CA VAL A 375 76.82 10.82 23.16
C VAL A 375 78.25 10.46 23.57
N GLY A 376 79.22 10.81 22.72
CA GLY A 376 80.64 10.49 22.93
C GLY A 376 81.06 9.06 22.60
N ARG A 377 80.11 8.16 22.31
CA ARG A 377 80.41 6.80 21.86
C ARG A 377 81.02 6.83 20.46
N PHE A 378 82.11 6.09 20.27
CA PHE A 378 82.63 5.82 18.94
C PHE A 378 81.71 4.83 18.20
N VAL A 379 81.25 5.22 17.00
CA VAL A 379 80.39 4.42 16.13
C VAL A 379 81.12 4.14 14.83
N TRP A 380 81.04 2.90 14.35
CA TRP A 380 81.58 2.51 13.05
C TRP A 380 80.48 2.60 11.98
N GLY A 381 80.56 3.61 11.12
CA GLY A 381 79.69 3.79 9.97
C GLY A 381 80.27 3.14 8.71
N THR A 382 79.42 2.52 7.89
CA THR A 382 79.78 2.00 6.56
C THR A 382 79.30 2.89 5.41
N SER A 383 78.62 4.00 5.72
CA SER A 383 78.20 4.99 4.74
C SER A 383 79.36 5.88 4.30
N ARG A 384 79.28 6.38 3.06
CA ARG A 384 80.27 7.31 2.50
C ARG A 384 80.31 8.64 3.26
N ASP A 385 79.14 9.11 3.69
CA ASP A 385 78.94 10.34 4.45
C ASP A 385 78.36 9.99 5.84
N ALA A 386 78.66 10.80 6.87
CA ALA A 386 78.06 10.63 8.20
C ALA A 386 76.54 10.75 8.13
N ARG A 387 75.85 9.84 8.84
CA ARG A 387 74.39 9.87 8.99
C ARG A 387 73.96 11.02 9.89
N ALA A 388 72.65 11.30 9.91
CA ALA A 388 72.09 12.41 10.68
C ALA A 388 72.37 12.32 12.20
N ASP A 389 72.54 11.10 12.71
CA ASP A 389 72.86 10.75 14.10
C ASP A 389 74.36 10.64 14.40
N GLU A 390 75.22 10.71 13.38
CA GLU A 390 76.67 10.52 13.49
C GLU A 390 77.42 11.85 13.35
N VAL A 391 78.67 11.87 13.84
CA VAL A 391 79.58 13.00 13.70
C VAL A 391 80.90 12.52 13.12
N ASP A 392 81.32 13.11 12.00
CA ASP A 392 82.59 12.78 11.37
C ASP A 392 83.79 13.13 12.27
N ALA A 393 84.58 12.10 12.59
CA ALA A 393 85.83 12.20 13.34
C ALA A 393 87.01 12.53 12.41
N ILE A 394 86.92 13.68 11.72
CA ILE A 394 87.90 14.15 10.71
C ILE A 394 88.67 15.41 11.17
N GLY A 395 88.59 15.78 12.45
CA GLY A 395 89.29 16.94 12.99
C GLY A 395 88.63 18.29 12.72
N GLN A 396 87.35 18.29 12.36
CA GLN A 396 86.58 19.49 12.06
C GLN A 396 86.49 20.43 13.28
N VAL A 397 86.44 21.74 12.99
CA VAL A 397 86.25 22.78 13.99
C VAL A 397 84.79 23.21 13.94
N VAL A 398 84.10 23.09 15.08
CA VAL A 398 82.68 23.39 15.23
C VAL A 398 82.46 24.51 16.26
N ALA A 399 81.34 25.21 16.16
CA ALA A 399 80.92 26.13 17.21
C ALA A 399 80.42 25.32 18.42
N PRO A 400 80.94 25.56 19.65
CA PRO A 400 80.51 24.81 20.83
C PRO A 400 79.05 25.07 21.22
N THR A 401 78.45 26.14 20.71
CA THR A 401 77.03 26.50 20.90
C THR A 401 76.09 25.89 19.87
N ASN A 402 76.61 25.21 18.84
CA ASN A 402 75.77 24.56 17.84
C ASN A 402 74.95 23.44 18.49
N THR A 403 73.64 23.44 18.26
CA THR A 403 72.70 22.49 18.87
C THR A 403 73.01 21.02 18.55
N ARG A 404 73.74 20.72 17.47
CA ARG A 404 74.21 19.36 17.14
C ARG A 404 75.42 18.93 17.98
N PHE A 405 76.28 19.86 18.38
CA PHE A 405 77.56 19.54 19.03
C PHE A 405 77.63 19.90 20.51
N VAL A 406 76.77 20.80 21.00
CA VAL A 406 76.82 21.33 22.37
C VAL A 406 76.81 20.22 23.44
N ALA A 407 76.00 19.18 23.26
CA ALA A 407 75.96 18.04 24.17
C ALA A 407 77.25 17.20 24.11
N LEU A 408 77.85 17.03 22.93
CA LEU A 408 79.12 16.31 22.74
C LEU A 408 80.30 17.09 23.33
N VAL A 409 80.30 18.41 23.20
CA VAL A 409 81.30 19.30 23.82
C VAL A 409 81.24 19.19 25.34
N ALA A 410 80.05 19.34 25.92
CA ALA A 410 79.86 19.21 27.37
C ALA A 410 80.22 17.80 27.88
N TRP A 411 79.93 16.76 27.09
CA TRP A 411 80.36 15.39 27.37
C TRP A 411 81.89 15.26 27.38
N ALA A 412 82.58 15.79 26.37
CA ALA A 412 84.03 15.71 26.25
C ALA A 412 84.73 16.44 27.41
N GLU A 413 84.22 17.61 27.79
CA GLU A 413 84.69 18.38 28.94
C GLU A 413 84.48 17.61 30.25
N ALA A 414 83.29 17.07 30.48
CA ALA A 414 82.97 16.31 31.68
C ALA A 414 83.78 15.02 31.84
N ASN A 415 84.20 14.39 30.73
CA ASN A 415 84.95 13.14 30.73
C ASN A 415 86.48 13.34 30.57
N GLY A 416 86.97 14.57 30.58
CA GLY A 416 88.42 14.85 30.52
C GLY A 416 89.08 14.54 29.16
N HIS A 417 88.30 14.49 28.08
CA HIS A 417 88.83 14.26 26.71
C HIS A 417 89.32 15.54 26.02
N VAL A 418 89.21 16.70 26.68
CA VAL A 418 89.62 18.00 26.14
C VAL A 418 91.07 18.29 26.51
N VAL A 419 91.92 18.48 25.50
CA VAL A 419 93.34 18.83 25.65
C VAL A 419 93.61 20.25 25.16
N ALA A 420 94.74 20.83 25.59
CA ALA A 420 95.18 22.13 25.10
C ALA A 420 95.42 22.09 23.57
N PRO A 421 95.25 23.22 22.85
CA PRO A 421 95.42 23.25 21.38
C PRO A 421 96.73 22.67 20.84
N GLY A 422 97.83 22.80 21.59
CA GLY A 422 99.13 22.23 21.22
C GLY A 422 99.25 20.71 21.40
N ASP A 423 98.40 20.13 22.24
CA ASP A 423 98.40 18.68 22.56
C ASP A 423 97.45 17.89 21.66
N TRP A 424 96.57 18.58 20.93
CA TRP A 424 95.69 17.94 19.97
C TRP A 424 96.49 17.40 18.78
N LYS A 425 96.33 16.11 18.48
CA LYS A 425 97.02 15.44 17.37
C LYS A 425 96.06 14.53 16.62
N LYS A 426 96.22 14.48 15.29
CA LYS A 426 95.56 13.48 14.45
C LYS A 426 95.93 12.08 14.93
N GLY A 427 94.94 11.19 14.97
CA GLY A 427 95.06 9.81 15.41
C GLY A 427 94.74 9.57 16.89
N ALA A 428 94.52 10.64 17.67
CA ALA A 428 94.10 10.54 19.07
C ALA A 428 92.61 10.90 19.22
N PHE A 429 91.88 10.14 20.04
CA PHE A 429 90.50 10.46 20.42
C PHE A 429 90.47 11.56 21.49
N VAL A 430 90.84 12.78 21.09
CA VAL A 430 90.90 13.97 21.93
C VAL A 430 90.21 15.15 21.25
N PHE A 431 89.59 15.98 22.06
CA PHE A 431 88.95 17.24 21.64
C PHE A 431 89.84 18.40 22.05
N SER A 432 89.70 19.57 21.44
CA SER A 432 90.45 20.74 21.87
C SER A 432 89.69 22.05 21.72
N ARG A 433 89.77 22.89 22.74
CA ARG A 433 89.20 24.24 22.69
C ARG A 433 90.19 25.19 22.04
N VAL A 434 89.98 25.49 20.76
CA VAL A 434 90.83 26.41 19.98
C VAL A 434 90.60 27.86 20.38
N SER A 435 89.35 28.23 20.65
CA SER A 435 88.95 29.56 21.15
C SER A 435 87.61 29.48 21.89
N ALA A 436 87.10 30.60 22.41
CA ALA A 436 85.76 30.65 23.02
C ALA A 436 84.64 30.22 22.06
N GLY A 437 84.78 30.48 20.75
CA GLY A 437 83.79 30.16 19.72
C GLY A 437 84.14 28.96 18.84
N SER A 438 85.27 28.28 19.08
CA SER A 438 85.77 27.23 18.19
C SER A 438 86.26 26.02 18.99
N PHE A 439 85.67 24.87 18.71
CA PHE A 439 85.95 23.61 19.36
C PHE A 439 86.33 22.56 18.30
N ARG A 440 87.48 21.91 18.46
CA ARG A 440 88.01 20.94 17.52
C ARG A 440 87.64 19.53 17.96
N LEU A 441 87.02 18.78 17.05
CA LEU A 441 86.65 17.37 17.24
C LEU A 441 87.85 16.44 17.01
N PRO A 442 87.79 15.16 17.42
CA PRO A 442 88.81 14.18 17.10
C PRO A 442 89.01 13.98 15.60
N ASP A 443 90.24 13.65 15.20
CA ASP A 443 90.58 13.18 13.85
C ASP A 443 91.14 11.77 13.96
N LEU A 444 90.36 10.77 13.55
CA LEU A 444 90.74 9.36 13.59
C LEU A 444 91.09 8.80 12.22
N ARG A 445 91.25 9.65 11.20
CA ARG A 445 91.72 9.19 9.88
C ARG A 445 93.12 8.57 10.03
N ASP A 446 93.39 7.57 9.21
CA ASP A 446 94.62 6.78 9.18
C ASP A 446 94.89 5.94 10.45
N GLN A 447 93.88 5.73 11.31
CA GLN A 447 93.96 4.83 12.45
C GLN A 447 93.25 3.50 12.18
N PHE A 448 93.82 2.41 12.68
CA PHE A 448 93.18 1.10 12.66
C PHE A 448 92.38 0.89 13.95
N ILE A 449 91.14 0.41 13.84
CA ILE A 449 90.39 -0.08 14.99
C ILE A 449 91.00 -1.40 15.42
N ARG A 450 91.50 -1.45 16.66
CA ARG A 450 91.93 -2.72 17.27
C ARG A 450 90.77 -3.32 18.04
N ALA A 451 90.14 -4.36 17.49
CA ALA A 451 89.29 -5.26 18.25
C ALA A 451 90.17 -6.17 19.13
N THR A 452 89.68 -6.61 20.28
CA THR A 452 90.42 -7.53 21.15
C THR A 452 90.47 -8.94 20.53
N GLY A 453 91.67 -9.53 20.45
CA GLY A 453 91.92 -10.87 19.88
C GLY A 453 93.35 -10.96 19.34
N THR A 454 93.93 -12.14 19.23
CA THR A 454 95.26 -12.32 18.65
C THR A 454 95.21 -11.97 17.16
N ASP A 455 95.89 -10.89 16.75
CA ASP A 455 96.04 -10.50 15.34
C ASP A 455 96.61 -11.69 14.55
N ALA A 456 95.88 -12.14 13.52
CA ALA A 456 96.35 -13.11 12.53
C ALA A 456 96.98 -12.42 11.30
N ASP A 457 97.35 -11.13 11.41
CA ASP A 457 98.05 -10.39 10.35
C ASP A 457 99.50 -10.08 10.73
N THR A 458 100.29 -11.14 10.85
CA THR A 458 101.71 -11.08 10.48
C THR A 458 101.81 -11.06 8.95
N ALA A 459 101.68 -9.89 8.32
CA ALA A 459 102.30 -9.53 7.04
C ALA A 459 101.55 -8.37 6.38
N ASN A 460 102.03 -7.13 6.54
CA ASN A 460 102.45 -6.29 5.42
C ASN A 460 102.86 -4.91 5.94
N ALA A 461 104.17 -4.78 6.15
CA ALA A 461 104.84 -3.50 5.99
C ALA A 461 104.63 -2.97 4.56
N ARG A 462 104.43 -1.66 4.42
CA ARG A 462 104.83 -0.93 3.20
C ARG A 462 105.32 0.44 3.67
N THR A 463 106.61 0.76 3.53
CA THR A 463 107.24 0.93 2.21
C THR A 463 108.77 0.73 2.27
N VAL A 464 109.30 0.06 1.25
CA VAL A 464 110.64 0.24 0.65
C VAL A 464 110.35 0.83 -0.75
N ARG A 465 111.01 1.81 -1.37
CA ARG A 465 112.02 2.87 -1.08
C ARG A 465 111.81 3.95 -2.19
N LYS A 466 112.62 5.02 -2.18
CA LYS A 466 112.77 6.11 -3.19
C LYS A 466 112.45 5.74 -4.64
#